data_AF-A0AA43BC50-F1
#
_entry.id   AF-A0AA43BC50-F1
#
_cell.length_a   1.000
_cell.length_b   1.000
_cell.length_c   1.000
_cell.angle_alpha   90.00
_cell.angle_beta   90.00
_cell.angle_gamma   90.00
#
_symmetry.space_group_name_H-M   'P 1'
#
loop_
_entity.id
_entity.type
_entity.pdbx_description
1 polymer ?
#
loop_
_entity_poly.entity_id
_entity_poly.type
_entity_poly.pdbx_seq_one_letter_code
_entity_poly.pdbx_strand_id
1 'polypeptide(L)' 'MALLSVIRRWHFRDHLPIREIARRTGLSRNTIRKY' A
#
# COMPACT_ATOMS: atom_id res chain seq x y z
N MET A 1 1.95 -12.58 -5.95
CA MET A 1 1.45 -12.11 -4.64
C MET A 1 2.48 -11.27 -3.85
N ALA A 2 3.56 -10.76 -4.46
CA ALA A 2 4.59 -10.00 -3.72
C ALA A 2 4.15 -8.56 -3.36
N LEU A 3 3.42 -7.89 -4.27
CA LEU A 3 3.03 -6.48 -4.09
C LEU A 3 2.05 -6.25 -2.93
N LEU A 4 1.10 -7.18 -2.72
CA LEU A 4 0.15 -7.10 -1.61
C LEU A 4 0.84 -7.20 -0.25
N SER A 5 1.79 -8.12 -0.11
CA SER A 5 2.55 -8.29 1.13
C SER A 5 3.41 -7.06 1.44
N VAL A 6 3.96 -6.39 0.43
CA VAL A 6 4.71 -5.15 0.61
C VAL A 6 3.78 -4.01 1.05
N ILE A 7 2.63 -3.85 0.39
CA ILE A 7 1.61 -2.83 0.75
C ILE A 7 1.11 -3.05 2.19
N ARG A 8 0.77 -4.29 2.55
CA ARG A 8 0.33 -4.61 3.92
C ARG A 8 1.44 -4.38 4.93
N ARG A 9 2.70 -4.71 4.63
CA ARG A 9 3.81 -4.46 5.55
C ARG A 9 3.99 -2.95 5.78
N TRP A 10 3.95 -2.14 4.73
CA TRP A 10 4.04 -0.69 4.83
C TRP A 10 2.87 -0.09 5.61
N HIS A 11 1.64 -0.59 5.41
CA HIS A 11 0.46 -0.09 6.11
C HIS A 11 0.39 -0.54 7.58
N PHE A 12 0.67 -1.81 7.86
CA PHE A 12 0.50 -2.40 9.19
C PHE A 12 1.75 -2.31 10.09
N ARG A 13 2.96 -2.35 9.52
CA ARG A 13 4.20 -2.22 10.32
C ARG A 13 4.74 -0.80 10.33
N ASP A 14 4.85 -0.20 9.15
CA ASP A 14 5.47 1.12 9.02
C ASP A 14 4.45 2.25 9.20
N HIS A 15 3.17 1.91 9.41
CA HIS A 15 2.04 2.86 9.52
C HIS A 15 2.07 3.95 8.44
N LEU A 16 2.54 3.58 7.24
CA LEU A 16 2.68 4.52 6.14
C LEU A 16 1.30 4.95 5.66
N PRO A 17 1.09 6.25 5.43
CA PRO A 17 -0.18 6.73 4.91
C PRO A 17 -0.43 6.14 3.51
N ILE A 18 -1.66 5.72 3.25
CA ILE A 18 -2.08 5.10 1.97
C ILE A 18 -1.70 5.97 0.76
N ARG A 19 -1.67 7.29 0.92
CA ARG A 19 -1.21 8.25 -0.10
C ARG A 19 0.25 8.06 -0.49
N GLU A 20 1.12 7.76 0.48
CA GLU A 20 2.55 7.56 0.26
C GLU A 20 2.78 6.21 -0.44
N ILE A 21 2.04 5.18 -0.01
CA ILE A 21 2.03 3.87 -0.67
C ILE A 21 1.54 4.01 -2.12
N ALA A 22 0.50 4.79 -2.37
CA ALA A 22 -0.02 5.08 -3.71
C ALA A 22 1.00 5.80 -4.60
N ARG A 23 1.73 6.79 -4.07
CA ARG A 23 2.81 7.47 -4.81
C ARG A 23 3.95 6.52 -5.18
N ARG A 24 4.36 5.65 -4.26
CA ARG A 24 5.49 4.72 -4.47
C ARG A 24 5.15 3.56 -5.40
N THR A 25 3.91 3.07 -5.35
CA THR A 25 3.47 1.91 -6.14
C THR A 25 2.79 2.30 -7.45
N GLY A 26 2.43 3.58 -7.63
CA GLY A 26 1.66 4.04 -8.79
C GLY A 26 0.22 3.51 -8.83
N LEU A 27 -0.23 2.86 -7.76
CA LEU A 27 -1.56 2.28 -7.66
C LEU A 27 -2.59 3.29 -7.16
N SER A 28 -3.83 3.10 -7.59
CA SER A 28 -4.94 3.89 -7.07
C SER A 28 -5.16 3.58 -5.58
N ARG A 29 -5.60 4.57 -4.80
CA ARG A 29 -5.91 4.39 -3.38
C ARG A 29 -7.00 3.35 -3.16
N ASN A 30 -7.92 3.19 -4.11
CA ASN A 30 -8.97 2.18 -4.08
C ASN A 30 -8.39 0.78 -4.22
N THR A 31 -7.36 0.62 -5.06
CA THR A 31 -6.62 -0.64 -5.19
C THR A 31 -5.95 -0.99 -3.86
N ILE A 32 -5.27 -0.04 -3.22
CA ILE A 32 -4.61 -0.26 -1.93
C ILE A 32 -5.63 -0.52 -0.81
N ARG A 33 -6.82 0.10 -0.84
CA ARG A 33 -7.85 -0.09 0.19
C ARG A 33 -8.64 -1.38 0.03
N LYS A 34 -8.70 -1.93 -1.19
CA LYS A 34 -9.39 -3.18 -1.52
C LYS A 34 -8.56 -4.42 -1.16
N TYR A 35 -7.25 -4.26 -0.99
CA TYR A 35 -6.28 -5.36 -0.82
C TYR A 35 -5.60 -5.33 0.56
#